data_AF-X0RF25-F1
#
_entry.id   AF-X0RF25-F1
#
_cell.length_a   1.000
_cell.length_b   1.000
_cell.length_c   1.000
_cell.angle_alpha   90.00
_cell.angle_beta   90.00
_cell.angle_gamma   90.00
#
_symmetry.space_group_name_H-M   'P 1'
#
loop_
_entity.id
_entity.type
_entity.pdbx_description
1 polymer ?
#
loop_
_entity_poly.entity_id
_entity_poly.type
_entity_poly.pdbx_seq_one_letter_code
_entity_poly.pdbx_strand_id
1 'polypeptide(L)'
;MGALTLYNITPGPQLFTEQPDIVWGLIASLFICNVILLIMNIPLVGLFAKLLDVPNYILIPAIAAVSFVGVYSIHSTTFDLVFMVALGVFGYFLRKLNFPLSALILGYVLGELMESNLRRALSISQGELSILWSSPITVVLWLLAILMVFMPVIRSIYRRKFKPAI
;
A
#
# COMPACT_ATOMS: atom_id res chain seq x y z
N MET A 1 -1.24 -16.47 6.90
CA MET A 1 -1.14 -17.92 7.17
C MET A 1 0.30 -18.29 6.89
N GLY A 2 1.16 -18.28 7.92
CA GLY A 2 2.61 -18.31 7.73
C GLY A 2 3.13 -19.68 7.32
N ALA A 3 4.25 -19.74 6.60
CA ALA A 3 4.88 -20.99 6.14
C ALA A 3 5.06 -22.05 7.25
N LEU A 4 5.14 -21.63 8.52
CA LEU A 4 5.26 -22.50 9.68
C LEU A 4 4.00 -23.35 9.97
N THR A 5 2.79 -22.85 9.64
CA THR A 5 1.55 -23.63 9.81
C THR A 5 1.38 -24.70 8.74
N LEU A 6 2.09 -24.62 7.60
CA LEU A 6 2.13 -25.66 6.57
C LEU A 6 2.95 -26.89 7.01
N TYR A 7 3.90 -26.71 7.94
CA TYR A 7 4.72 -27.79 8.51
C TYR A 7 4.14 -28.38 9.80
N ASN A 8 2.88 -28.06 10.14
CA ASN A 8 2.20 -28.57 11.33
C ASN A 8 2.86 -28.17 12.67
N ILE A 9 3.63 -27.07 12.65
CA ILE A 9 4.34 -26.53 13.81
C ILE A 9 3.48 -25.44 14.44
N THR A 10 3.12 -25.61 15.72
CA THR A 10 2.33 -24.63 16.47
C THR A 10 3.24 -23.51 16.99
N PRO A 11 3.09 -22.25 16.53
CA PRO A 11 3.95 -21.17 16.98
C PRO A 11 3.71 -20.85 18.46
N GLY A 12 4.74 -21.00 19.29
CA GLY A 12 4.71 -20.75 20.74
C GLY A 12 6.09 -20.92 21.39
N PRO A 13 6.24 -20.73 22.71
CA PRO A 13 7.52 -20.92 23.41
C PRO A 13 8.10 -22.33 23.23
N GLN A 14 7.22 -23.32 23.01
CA GLN A 14 7.58 -24.71 22.76
C GLN A 14 8.38 -24.90 21.45
N LEU A 15 8.25 -24.00 20.47
CA LEU A 15 9.03 -24.06 19.23
C LEU A 15 10.54 -23.90 19.49
N PHE A 16 10.90 -23.06 20.46
CA PHE A 16 12.30 -22.83 20.84
C PHE A 16 12.91 -24.03 21.56
N THR A 17 12.08 -24.89 22.16
CA THR A 17 12.52 -26.09 22.90
C THR A 17 12.46 -27.36 22.05
N GLU A 18 11.44 -27.53 21.22
CA GLU A 18 11.22 -28.75 20.43
C GLU A 18 11.95 -28.71 19.07
N GLN A 19 12.12 -27.53 18.47
CA GLN A 19 12.76 -27.37 17.16
C GLN A 19 13.74 -26.18 17.13
N PRO A 20 14.79 -26.20 17.98
CA PRO A 20 15.75 -25.11 18.08
C PRO A 20 16.49 -24.84 16.76
N ASP A 21 16.80 -25.87 15.97
CA ASP A 21 17.50 -25.73 14.69
C ASP A 21 16.71 -24.91 13.66
N ILE A 22 15.39 -25.10 13.59
CA ILE A 22 14.52 -24.36 12.66
C ILE A 22 14.43 -22.90 13.09
N VAL A 23 14.28 -22.64 14.38
CA VAL A 23 14.14 -21.27 14.91
C VAL A 23 15.44 -20.49 14.75
N TRP A 24 16.59 -21.06 15.17
CA TRP A 24 17.89 -20.43 15.00
C TRP A 24 18.30 -20.32 13.54
N GLY A 25 17.96 -21.30 12.70
CA GLY A 25 18.14 -21.22 11.24
C GLY A 25 17.32 -20.11 10.59
N LEU A 26 16.07 -19.91 11.03
CA LEU A 26 15.21 -18.82 10.55
C LEU A 26 15.74 -17.46 11.00
N ILE A 27 16.11 -17.31 12.28
CA ILE A 27 16.69 -16.07 12.81
C ILE A 27 18.01 -15.75 12.09
N ALA A 28 18.90 -16.73 11.94
CA ALA A 28 20.19 -16.57 11.26
C ALA A 28 20.00 -16.22 9.77
N SER A 29 19.09 -16.89 9.07
CA SER A 29 18.79 -16.57 7.67
C SER A 29 18.16 -15.19 7.51
N LEU A 30 17.26 -14.77 8.40
CA LEU A 30 16.70 -13.42 8.37
C LEU A 30 17.80 -12.36 8.55
N PHE A 31 18.75 -12.60 9.46
CA PHE A 31 19.88 -11.72 9.71
C PHE A 31 20.82 -11.65 8.51
N ILE A 32 21.23 -12.82 7.99
CA ILE A 32 22.11 -12.93 6.81
C ILE A 32 21.45 -12.31 5.57
N CYS A 33 20.16 -12.56 5.34
CA CYS A 33 19.41 -11.95 4.25
C CYS A 33 19.36 -10.43 4.37
N ASN A 34 19.14 -9.87 5.56
CA ASN A 34 19.18 -8.41 5.74
C ASN A 34 20.57 -7.82 5.48
N VAL A 35 21.63 -8.50 5.93
CA VAL A 35 23.01 -8.08 5.66
C VAL A 35 23.31 -8.09 4.15
N ILE A 36 22.95 -9.17 3.46
CA ILE A 36 23.11 -9.27 2.00
C ILE A 36 22.26 -8.22 1.28
N LEU A 37 21.00 -8.02 1.71
CA LEU A 37 20.09 -7.02 1.15
C LEU A 37 20.64 -5.61 1.29
N LEU A 38 21.30 -5.30 2.42
CA LEU A 38 21.97 -4.03 2.65
C LEU A 38 23.20 -3.88 1.75
N ILE A 39 24.06 -4.91 1.67
CA ILE A 39 25.23 -4.92 0.79
C ILE A 39 24.82 -4.76 -0.68
N MET A 40 23.68 -5.34 -1.09
CA MET A 40 23.13 -5.16 -2.43
C MET A 40 22.48 -3.79 -2.63
N ASN A 41 21.75 -3.28 -1.63
CA ASN A 41 21.07 -1.98 -1.75
C ASN A 41 22.05 -0.83 -1.91
N ILE A 42 23.16 -0.81 -1.18
CA ILE A 42 24.15 0.29 -1.23
C ILE A 42 24.63 0.59 -2.68
N PRO A 43 25.13 -0.39 -3.46
CA PRO A 43 25.54 -0.15 -4.85
C PRO A 43 24.34 0.08 -5.77
N LEU A 44 23.22 -0.61 -5.56
CA LEU A 44 22.03 -0.48 -6.42
C LEU A 44 21.35 0.88 -6.27
N VAL A 45 21.32 1.47 -5.07
CA VAL A 45 20.74 2.80 -4.83
C VAL A 45 21.44 3.85 -5.68
N GLY A 46 22.76 3.74 -5.89
CA GLY A 46 23.49 4.64 -6.79
C GLY A 46 23.06 4.49 -8.26
N LEU A 47 22.76 3.26 -8.70
CA LEU A 47 22.26 2.99 -10.05
C LEU A 47 20.81 3.45 -10.23
N PHE A 48 19.95 3.23 -9.23
CA PHE A 48 18.57 3.71 -9.22
C PHE A 48 18.48 5.24 -9.12
N ALA A 49 19.38 5.89 -8.38
CA ALA A 49 19.47 7.34 -8.34
C ALA A 49 19.84 7.91 -9.71
N LYS A 50 20.81 7.30 -10.42
CA LYS A 50 21.17 7.70 -11.79
C LYS A 50 20.03 7.51 -12.80
N LEU A 51 19.13 6.55 -12.57
CA LEU A 51 17.93 6.39 -13.40
C LEU A 51 16.95 7.57 -13.26
N LEU A 52 16.96 8.30 -12.13
CA LEU A 52 16.16 9.51 -11.94
C LEU A 52 16.74 10.72 -12.70
N ASP A 53 18.03 10.72 -13.00
CA ASP A 53 18.70 11.77 -13.78
C ASP A 53 18.48 11.63 -15.29
N VAL A 54 17.92 10.50 -15.75
CA VAL A 54 17.58 10.29 -17.16
C VAL A 54 16.52 11.32 -17.57
N PRO A 55 16.73 12.05 -18.68
CA PRO A 55 15.84 13.13 -19.05
C PRO A 55 14.41 12.60 -19.29
N ASN A 56 13.43 13.32 -18.73
CA ASN A 56 12.02 12.93 -18.73
C ASN A 56 11.45 12.62 -20.13
N TYR A 57 12.00 13.21 -21.20
CA TYR A 57 11.54 12.95 -22.57
C TYR A 57 11.84 11.52 -23.06
N ILE A 58 12.85 10.85 -22.51
CA ILE A 58 13.16 9.43 -22.80
C ILE A 58 12.48 8.53 -21.77
N LEU A 59 12.52 8.95 -20.50
CA LEU A 59 12.05 8.14 -19.38
C LEU A 59 10.56 7.83 -19.47
N ILE A 60 9.74 8.84 -19.79
CA ILE A 60 8.28 8.69 -19.90
C ILE A 60 7.87 7.69 -21.00
N PRO A 61 8.32 7.80 -22.26
CA PRO A 61 7.94 6.83 -23.29
C PRO A 61 8.51 5.43 -23.03
N ALA A 62 9.69 5.30 -22.42
CA ALA A 62 10.22 4.00 -22.01
C ALA A 62 9.35 3.33 -20.93
N ILE A 63 8.97 4.06 -19.88
CA ILE A 63 8.05 3.55 -18.83
C ILE A 63 6.71 3.18 -19.44
N ALA A 64 6.17 4.01 -20.34
CA ALA A 64 4.90 3.73 -21.00
C ALA A 64 4.98 2.44 -21.83
N ALA A 65 6.01 2.28 -22.66
CA ALA A 65 6.21 1.08 -23.47
C ALA A 65 6.31 -0.20 -22.61
N VAL A 66 7.12 -0.17 -21.54
CA VAL A 66 7.25 -1.30 -20.60
C VAL A 66 5.92 -1.60 -19.91
N SER A 67 5.18 -0.56 -19.53
CA SER A 67 3.87 -0.71 -18.87
C SER A 67 2.82 -1.30 -19.82
N PHE A 68 2.80 -0.90 -21.09
CA PHE A 68 1.92 -1.48 -22.11
C PHE A 68 2.23 -2.97 -22.34
N VAL A 69 3.50 -3.33 -22.45
CA VAL A 69 3.92 -4.73 -22.56
C VAL A 69 3.52 -5.52 -21.30
N GLY A 70 3.72 -4.94 -20.11
CA GLY A 70 3.35 -5.55 -18.84
C GLY A 70 1.85 -5.85 -18.71
N VAL A 71 1.00 -4.87 -19.01
CA VAL A 71 -0.46 -5.03 -18.95
C VAL A 71 -0.95 -6.02 -20.00
N TYR A 72 -0.41 -5.97 -21.22
CA TYR A 72 -0.78 -6.90 -22.27
C TYR A 72 -0.38 -8.35 -21.95
N SER A 73 0.75 -8.56 -21.25
CA SER A 73 1.27 -9.88 -20.90
C SER A 73 0.35 -10.68 -19.96
N ILE A 74 -0.40 -10.01 -19.06
CA ILE A 74 -1.18 -10.70 -18.03
C ILE A 74 -2.48 -11.29 -18.59
N HIS A 75 -3.22 -10.49 -19.36
CA HIS A 75 -4.58 -10.85 -19.76
C HIS A 75 -4.77 -10.95 -21.28
N SER A 76 -3.80 -10.49 -22.09
CA SER A 76 -3.87 -10.46 -23.56
C SER A 76 -5.16 -9.84 -24.13
N THR A 77 -5.88 -9.04 -23.32
CA THR A 77 -7.10 -8.37 -23.75
C THR A 77 -6.82 -6.92 -24.16
N THR A 78 -7.52 -6.46 -25.20
CA THR A 78 -7.47 -5.05 -25.62
C THR A 78 -8.19 -4.14 -24.62
N PHE A 79 -9.15 -4.68 -23.85
CA PHE A 79 -9.88 -3.92 -22.84
C PHE A 79 -8.96 -3.37 -21.76
N ASP A 80 -8.04 -4.19 -21.24
CA ASP A 80 -7.11 -3.76 -20.20
C ASP A 80 -6.14 -2.68 -20.71
N LEU A 81 -5.78 -2.73 -21.99
CA LEU A 81 -4.99 -1.69 -22.65
C LEU A 81 -5.74 -0.36 -22.72
N VAL A 82 -7.00 -0.38 -23.15
CA VAL A 82 -7.85 0.83 -23.21
C VAL A 82 -8.10 1.38 -21.81
N PHE A 83 -8.36 0.51 -20.83
CA PHE A 83 -8.55 0.89 -19.44
C PHE A 83 -7.28 1.49 -18.83
N MET A 84 -6.11 0.91 -19.10
CA MET A 84 -4.81 1.46 -18.72
C MET A 84 -4.62 2.87 -19.28
N VAL A 85 -4.91 3.11 -20.56
CA VAL A 85 -4.81 4.45 -21.16
C VAL A 85 -5.78 5.42 -20.50
N ALA A 86 -7.03 5.00 -20.28
CA ALA A 86 -8.04 5.82 -19.61
C ALA A 86 -7.59 6.23 -18.18
N LEU A 87 -7.06 5.27 -17.40
CA LEU A 87 -6.50 5.53 -16.08
C LEU A 87 -5.24 6.40 -16.13
N GLY A 88 -4.38 6.23 -17.14
CA GLY A 88 -3.20 7.08 -17.35
C GLY A 88 -3.58 8.54 -17.63
N VAL A 89 -4.59 8.76 -18.47
CA VAL A 89 -5.16 10.10 -18.73
C VAL A 89 -5.80 10.67 -17.46
N PHE A 90 -6.56 9.89 -16.72
CA PHE A 90 -7.12 10.30 -15.43
C PHE A 90 -6.04 10.68 -14.42
N GLY A 91 -4.96 9.90 -14.32
CA GLY A 91 -3.78 10.20 -13.52
C GLY A 91 -3.08 11.49 -13.94
N TYR A 92 -3.03 11.79 -15.25
CA TYR A 92 -2.50 13.07 -15.75
C TYR A 92 -3.35 14.27 -15.28
N PHE A 93 -4.68 14.14 -15.29
CA PHE A 93 -5.56 15.18 -14.74
C PHE A 93 -5.35 15.39 -13.24
N LEU A 94 -5.23 14.31 -12.47
CA LEU A 94 -4.93 14.40 -11.02
C LEU A 94 -3.59 15.07 -10.76
N ARG A 95 -2.56 14.76 -11.56
CA ARG A 95 -1.27 15.43 -11.48
C ARG A 95 -1.37 16.93 -11.80
N LYS A 96 -2.18 17.31 -12.80
CA LYS A 96 -2.43 18.72 -13.16
C LYS A 96 -3.16 19.48 -12.05
N LEU A 97 -3.99 18.79 -11.27
CA LEU A 97 -4.68 19.32 -10.08
C LEU A 97 -3.78 19.38 -8.83
N ASN A 98 -2.48 19.08 -8.97
CA ASN A 98 -1.50 19.02 -7.87
C ASN A 98 -1.85 18.02 -6.77
N PHE A 99 -2.57 16.94 -7.10
CA PHE A 99 -2.75 15.85 -6.15
C PHE A 99 -1.42 15.15 -5.89
N PRO A 100 -1.04 14.90 -4.63
CA PRO A 100 0.16 14.15 -4.31
C PRO A 100 -0.03 12.68 -4.74
N LEU A 101 0.78 12.24 -5.70
CA LEU A 101 0.73 10.88 -6.24
C LEU A 101 0.92 9.81 -5.15
N SER A 102 1.70 10.13 -4.12
CA SER A 102 1.91 9.29 -2.94
C SER A 102 0.61 9.01 -2.18
N ALA A 103 -0.28 9.99 -2.03
CA ALA A 103 -1.57 9.80 -1.36
C ALA A 103 -2.51 8.91 -2.19
N LEU A 104 -2.45 8.99 -3.52
CA LEU A 104 -3.23 8.13 -4.41
C LEU A 104 -2.81 6.66 -4.25
N ILE A 105 -1.50 6.38 -4.28
CA ILE A 105 -0.95 5.04 -4.10
C ILE A 105 -1.33 4.50 -2.72
N LEU A 106 -1.18 5.32 -1.68
CA LEU A 106 -1.56 4.94 -0.32
C LEU A 106 -3.06 4.63 -0.24
N GLY A 107 -3.91 5.47 -0.83
CA GLY A 107 -5.35 5.24 -0.89
C GLY A 107 -5.73 3.96 -1.63
N TYR A 108 -5.02 3.63 -2.71
CA TYR A 108 -5.22 2.39 -3.46
C TYR A 108 -4.90 1.15 -2.60
N VAL A 109 -3.73 1.12 -1.97
CA VAL A 109 -3.29 -0.01 -1.12
C VAL A 109 -4.20 -0.15 0.11
N LEU A 110 -4.55 0.97 0.76
CA LEU A 110 -5.47 0.96 1.90
C LEU A 110 -6.89 0.57 1.47
N GLY A 111 -7.32 0.93 0.27
CA GLY A 111 -8.63 0.60 -0.28
C GLY A 111 -8.82 -0.90 -0.42
N GLU A 112 -7.84 -1.60 -1.00
CA GLU A 112 -7.87 -3.07 -1.11
C GLU A 112 -7.94 -3.74 0.27
N LEU A 113 -7.13 -3.24 1.21
CA LEU A 113 -7.12 -3.74 2.57
C LEU A 113 -8.46 -3.46 3.28
N MET A 114 -9.05 -2.28 3.08
CA MET A 114 -10.36 -1.91 3.60
C MET A 114 -11.45 -2.83 3.04
N GLU A 115 -11.49 -3.03 1.73
CA GLU A 115 -12.49 -3.89 1.08
C GLU A 115 -12.37 -5.34 1.57
N SER A 116 -11.15 -5.86 1.67
CA SER A 116 -10.90 -7.21 2.19
C SER A 116 -11.40 -7.36 3.63
N ASN A 117 -11.14 -6.37 4.49
CA ASN A 117 -11.63 -6.40 5.87
C ASN A 117 -13.14 -6.19 5.97
N LEU A 118 -13.73 -5.34 5.13
CA LEU A 118 -15.18 -5.15 5.06
C LEU A 118 -15.87 -6.45 4.62
N ARG A 119 -15.35 -7.11 3.57
CA ARG A 119 -15.87 -8.40 3.09
C ARG A 119 -15.75 -9.48 4.16
N ARG A 120 -14.63 -9.53 4.90
CA ARG A 120 -14.46 -10.44 6.05
C ARG A 120 -15.50 -10.16 7.14
N ALA A 121 -15.68 -8.90 7.52
CA ALA A 121 -16.66 -8.51 8.53
C ALA A 121 -18.08 -8.91 8.12
N LEU A 122 -18.46 -8.62 6.87
CA LEU A 122 -19.76 -8.99 6.30
C LEU A 122 -19.95 -10.51 6.24
N SER A 123 -18.93 -11.25 5.84
CA SER A 123 -18.95 -12.72 5.82
C SER A 123 -19.15 -13.32 7.21
N ILE A 124 -18.54 -12.74 8.26
CA ILE A 124 -18.72 -13.18 9.65
C ILE A 124 -20.14 -12.86 10.14
N SER A 125 -20.68 -11.71 9.75
CA SER A 125 -22.05 -11.26 10.09
C SER A 125 -23.16 -11.84 9.22
N GLN A 126 -22.85 -12.80 8.32
CA GLN A 126 -23.81 -13.35 7.35
C GLN A 126 -24.50 -12.28 6.46
N GLY A 127 -23.80 -11.19 6.17
CA GLY A 127 -24.30 -10.09 5.33
C GLY A 127 -25.00 -8.96 6.08
N GLU A 128 -25.10 -9.00 7.42
CA GLU A 128 -25.71 -7.91 8.18
C GLU A 128 -24.79 -6.68 8.30
N LEU A 129 -25.19 -5.58 7.67
CA LEU A 129 -24.52 -4.27 7.78
C LEU A 129 -24.55 -3.69 9.22
N SER A 130 -25.41 -4.24 10.09
CA SER A 130 -25.53 -3.88 11.50
C SER A 130 -24.19 -4.01 12.24
N ILE A 131 -23.31 -4.94 11.81
CA ILE A 131 -22.02 -5.18 12.47
C ILE A 131 -21.06 -3.98 12.39
N LEU A 132 -21.25 -3.08 11.42
CA LEU A 132 -20.45 -1.86 11.28
C LEU A 132 -20.75 -0.81 12.36
N TRP A 133 -21.89 -0.91 13.05
CA TRP A 133 -22.29 0.01 14.13
C TRP A 133 -22.75 -0.70 15.41
N SER A 134 -22.77 -2.03 15.43
CA SER A 134 -23.28 -2.81 16.56
C SER A 134 -22.39 -2.76 17.80
N SER A 135 -21.09 -2.47 17.66
CA SER A 135 -20.17 -2.41 18.80
C SER A 135 -19.89 -0.96 19.20
N PRO A 136 -19.94 -0.63 20.51
CA PRO A 136 -19.53 0.69 21.02
C PRO A 136 -18.13 1.11 20.57
N ILE A 137 -17.23 0.13 20.39
CA ILE A 137 -15.85 0.36 19.90
C ILE A 137 -15.87 0.87 18.46
N THR A 138 -16.72 0.28 17.60
CA THR A 138 -16.82 0.69 16.20
C THR A 138 -17.42 2.09 16.08
N VAL A 139 -18.40 2.44 16.92
CA VAL A 139 -18.97 3.79 16.97
C VAL A 139 -17.92 4.84 17.37
N VAL A 140 -17.11 4.55 18.39
CA VAL A 140 -16.00 5.44 18.80
C VAL A 140 -14.96 5.59 17.69
N LEU A 141 -14.59 4.49 17.01
CA LEU A 141 -13.64 4.52 15.90
C LEU A 141 -14.18 5.32 14.70
N TRP A 142 -15.46 5.17 14.35
CA TRP A 142 -16.10 5.99 13.31
C TRP A 142 -16.08 7.47 13.67
N LEU A 143 -16.40 7.81 14.92
CA LEU A 143 -16.39 9.19 15.40
C LEU A 143 -14.98 9.79 15.35
N LEU A 144 -13.95 9.04 15.77
CA LEU A 144 -12.54 9.44 15.65
C LEU A 144 -12.11 9.60 14.20
N ALA A 145 -12.49 8.68 13.30
CA ALA A 145 -12.15 8.75 11.89
C ALA A 145 -12.74 10.00 11.22
N ILE A 146 -14.03 10.28 11.46
CA ILE A 146 -14.69 11.51 11.00
C ILE A 146 -13.96 12.72 11.56
N LEU A 147 -13.69 12.75 12.87
CA LEU A 147 -13.00 13.86 13.50
C LEU A 147 -11.62 14.11 12.88
N MET A 148 -10.85 13.05 12.59
CA MET A 148 -9.51 13.14 12.00
C MET A 148 -9.53 13.62 10.54
N VAL A 149 -10.53 13.22 9.75
CA VAL A 149 -10.71 13.69 8.36
C VAL A 149 -11.14 15.15 8.30
N PHE A 150 -12.03 15.57 9.20
CA PHE A 150 -12.53 16.95 9.22
C PHE A 150 -11.63 17.92 9.98
N MET A 151 -10.77 17.46 10.88
CA MET A 151 -9.80 18.29 11.61
C MET A 151 -8.92 19.17 10.69
N PRO A 152 -8.28 18.66 9.61
CA PRO A 152 -7.47 19.49 8.71
C PRO A 152 -8.31 20.48 7.91
N VAL A 153 -9.55 20.12 7.53
CA VAL A 153 -10.48 21.00 6.80
C VAL A 153 -10.92 22.17 7.69
N ILE A 154 -11.34 21.87 8.93
CA ILE A 154 -11.74 22.87 9.93
C ILE A 154 -10.56 23.79 10.26
N ARG A 155 -9.35 23.23 10.48
CA ARG A 155 -8.14 24.00 10.78
C ARG A 155 -7.72 24.90 9.60
N SER A 156 -7.91 24.47 8.35
CA SER A 156 -7.63 25.26 7.16
C SER A 156 -8.60 26.45 7.01
N ILE A 157 -9.90 26.24 7.29
CA ILE A 157 -10.92 27.29 7.28
C ILE A 157 -10.67 28.31 8.39
N TYR A 158 -10.32 27.87 9.60
CA TYR A 158 -9.99 28.76 10.72
C TYR A 158 -8.67 29.53 10.50
N ARG A 159 -7.65 28.92 9.88
CA ARG A 159 -6.39 29.61 9.55
C ARG A 159 -6.56 30.69 8.48
N ARG A 160 -7.51 30.55 7.56
CA ARG A 160 -7.82 31.59 6.57
C ARG A 160 -8.43 32.84 7.20
N LYS A 161 -9.06 32.75 8.39
CA LYS A 161 -9.53 33.91 9.15
C LYS A 161 -8.43 34.65 9.94
N PHE A 162 -7.24 34.05 10.10
CA PHE A 162 -6.15 34.56 10.96
C PHE A 162 -4.85 34.90 10.19
N LYS A 163 -4.93 35.25 8.91
CA LYS A 163 -3.88 36.04 8.24
C LYS A 163 -4.32 37.50 8.22
N PRO A 164 -3.93 38.35 9.20
CA PRO A 164 -3.97 39.79 8.97
C PRO A 164 -3.02 40.10 7.81
N ALA A 165 -3.50 40.86 6.84
CA ALA A 165 -2.69 41.43 5.78
C ALA A 165 -1.70 42.41 6.42
N ILE A 166 -0.41 42.08 6.40
CA ILE A 166 0.71 43.01 6.47
C ILE A 166 1.80 42.45 5.56
#